data_AF-V5FZC1-F1
#
_entry.id   AF-V5FZC1-F1
#
_cell.length_a   1.000
_cell.length_b   1.000
_cell.length_c   1.000
_cell.angle_alpha   90.00
_cell.angle_beta   90.00
_cell.angle_gamma   90.00
#
_symmetry.space_group_name_H-M   'P 1'
#
loop_
_entity.id
_entity.type
_entity.pdbx_description
1 polymer ?
#
loop_
_entity_poly.entity_id
_entity_poly.type
_entity_poly.pdbx_seq_one_letter_code
_entity_poly.pdbx_strand_id
1 'polypeptide(L)'
;MCNLCKKWFCNGRGNTSGSHIINHLVRAKHKEVTLHKDGPLGETILECYSCGVRNVFVLGFIPAKADSVVVLLCRQPCAAQNSLKDMNWDQDQWKPLIADRCFLTWLVKIPSEQEQLRARQISAQQINKLEELWKENV
;
A
#
# COMPACT_ATOMS: atom_id res chain seq x y z
N MET A 1 3.59 7.85 -2.50
CA MET A 1 4.76 7.87 -3.40
C MET A 1 5.37 6.49 -3.49
N CYS A 2 5.84 6.06 -4.66
CA CYS A 2 6.73 4.90 -4.77
C CYS A 2 8.17 5.32 -4.48
N ASN A 3 8.85 4.63 -3.56
CA ASN A 3 10.17 5.06 -3.10
C ASN A 3 11.29 4.76 -4.10
N LEU A 4 11.07 3.87 -5.08
CA LEU A 4 12.08 3.48 -6.06
C LEU A 4 12.11 4.45 -7.25
N CYS A 5 10.97 4.71 -7.89
CA CYS A 5 10.91 5.64 -9.02
C CYS A 5 10.59 7.09 -8.64
N LYS A 6 10.32 7.36 -7.35
CA LYS A 6 9.96 8.69 -6.82
C LYS A 6 8.72 9.32 -7.46
N LYS A 7 7.81 8.52 -8.02
CA LYS A 7 6.54 8.97 -8.62
C LYS A 7 5.35 8.77 -7.68
N TRP A 8 4.33 9.59 -7.87
CA TRP A 8 3.05 9.49 -7.17
C TRP A 8 2.01 8.75 -8.00
N PHE A 9 1.23 7.91 -7.32
CA PHE A 9 0.12 7.16 -7.88
C PHE A 9 -1.03 7.20 -6.87
N CYS A 10 -2.27 7.29 -7.34
CA CYS A 10 -3.44 7.30 -6.47
C CYS A 10 -3.90 5.89 -6.11
N ASN A 11 -4.79 5.80 -5.11
CA ASN A 11 -5.44 4.55 -4.71
C ASN A 11 -6.76 4.29 -5.47
N GLY A 12 -7.09 5.10 -6.47
CA GLY A 12 -8.25 4.91 -7.35
C GLY A 12 -7.97 3.91 -8.47
N ARG A 13 -9.03 3.27 -9.00
CA ARG A 13 -8.92 2.24 -10.06
C ARG A 13 -9.14 2.78 -11.46
N GLY A 14 -9.87 3.90 -11.62
CA GLY A 14 -10.24 4.43 -12.92
C GLY A 14 -10.85 3.33 -13.81
N ASN A 15 -10.34 3.21 -15.04
CA ASN A 15 -10.78 2.20 -16.01
C ASN A 15 -10.00 0.89 -15.93
N THR A 16 -9.50 0.52 -14.76
CA THR A 16 -8.68 -0.69 -14.55
C THR A 16 -9.21 -1.54 -13.41
N SER A 17 -8.72 -2.79 -13.30
CA SER A 17 -9.19 -3.73 -12.28
C SER A 17 -8.54 -3.56 -10.90
N GLY A 18 -7.54 -2.69 -10.75
CA GLY A 18 -6.79 -2.47 -9.51
C GLY A 18 -6.38 -1.02 -9.38
N SER A 19 -6.01 -0.57 -8.18
CA SER A 19 -5.60 0.82 -8.01
C SER A 19 -4.33 1.15 -8.79
N HIS A 20 -4.16 2.41 -9.20
CA HIS A 20 -2.98 2.82 -9.97
C HIS A 20 -1.66 2.53 -9.26
N ILE A 21 -1.58 2.77 -7.93
CA ILE A 21 -0.38 2.44 -7.17
C ILE A 21 -0.09 0.93 -7.17
N ILE A 22 -1.09 0.07 -6.98
CA ILE A 22 -0.88 -1.38 -6.97
C ILE A 22 -0.51 -1.90 -8.36
N ASN A 23 -1.16 -1.40 -9.42
CA ASN A 23 -0.80 -1.72 -10.80
C ASN A 23 0.66 -1.36 -11.08
N HIS A 24 1.09 -0.16 -10.68
CA HIS A 24 2.48 0.29 -10.82
C HIS A 24 3.45 -0.63 -10.08
N LEU A 25 3.23 -0.86 -8.78
CA LEU A 25 4.14 -1.66 -7.95
C LEU A 25 4.34 -3.07 -8.52
N VAL A 26 3.27 -3.71 -9.02
CA VAL A 26 3.34 -5.03 -9.66
C VAL A 26 4.12 -4.98 -10.97
N ARG A 27 3.82 -4.03 -11.87
CA ARG A 27 4.44 -3.93 -13.21
C ARG A 27 5.91 -3.53 -13.17
N ALA A 28 6.25 -2.62 -12.26
CA ALA A 28 7.61 -2.13 -12.04
C ALA A 28 8.42 -3.03 -11.08
N LYS A 29 7.79 -4.03 -10.45
CA LYS A 29 8.39 -4.88 -9.42
C LYS A 29 8.91 -4.08 -8.20
N HIS A 30 8.28 -2.95 -7.92
CA HIS A 30 8.58 -2.10 -6.77
C HIS A 30 7.78 -2.54 -5.55
N LYS A 31 8.30 -2.27 -4.35
CA LYS A 31 7.74 -2.83 -3.11
C LYS A 31 7.57 -1.82 -1.98
N GLU A 32 8.14 -0.62 -2.11
CA GLU A 32 8.23 0.35 -1.01
C GLU A 32 7.51 1.65 -1.36
N VAL A 33 6.76 2.17 -0.39
CA VAL A 33 5.98 3.40 -0.54
C VAL A 33 6.07 4.30 0.70
N THR A 34 5.86 5.58 0.47
CA THR A 34 5.68 6.60 1.53
C THR A 34 4.33 7.28 1.34
N LEU A 35 3.59 7.46 2.44
CA LEU A 35 2.33 8.19 2.46
C LEU A 35 2.55 9.70 2.30
N HIS A 36 1.51 10.42 1.91
CA HIS A 36 1.58 11.88 1.77
C HIS A 36 1.45 12.57 3.12
N LYS A 37 2.17 13.67 3.33
CA LYS A 37 2.11 14.50 4.56
C LYS A 37 0.70 14.95 4.96
N ASP A 38 -0.15 15.20 3.96
CA ASP A 38 -1.55 15.62 4.19
C ASP A 38 -2.52 14.43 4.27
N GLY A 39 -2.01 13.20 4.27
CA GLY A 39 -2.77 11.97 4.39
C GLY A 39 -3.17 11.66 5.85
N PRO A 40 -4.02 10.65 6.07
CA PRO A 40 -4.54 10.31 7.40
C PRO A 40 -3.46 10.00 8.46
N LEU A 41 -2.29 9.54 8.02
CA LEU A 41 -1.17 9.15 8.88
C LEU A 41 0.08 10.01 8.65
N GLY A 42 -0.07 11.16 8.00
CA GLY A 42 1.07 12.01 7.63
C GLY A 42 2.09 11.34 6.70
N GLU A 43 3.29 11.93 6.64
CA GLU A 43 4.40 11.40 5.85
C GLU A 43 5.02 10.21 6.56
N THR A 44 4.54 9.02 6.20
CA THR A 44 4.94 7.76 6.84
C THR A 44 5.43 6.77 5.81
N ILE A 45 6.61 6.19 6.05
CA ILE A 45 7.12 5.04 5.30
C ILE A 45 6.42 3.79 5.84
N LEU A 46 5.83 2.98 4.96
CA LEU A 46 5.20 1.74 5.38
C LEU A 46 6.25 0.66 5.59
N GLU A 47 6.49 0.30 6.86
CA GLU A 47 7.48 -0.71 7.24
C GLU A 47 7.01 -1.57 8.41
N CYS A 48 7.55 -2.77 8.50
CA CYS A 48 7.29 -3.67 9.62
C CYS A 48 7.91 -3.12 10.89
N TYR A 49 7.11 -2.95 11.94
CA TYR A 49 7.57 -2.47 13.24
C TYR A 49 8.70 -3.35 13.83
N SER A 50 8.64 -4.67 13.61
CA SER A 50 9.57 -5.62 14.21
C SER A 50 10.90 -5.77 13.46
N CYS A 51 10.88 -5.75 12.12
CA CYS A 51 12.07 -6.05 11.31
C CYS A 51 12.44 -4.97 10.27
N GLY A 52 11.68 -3.88 10.18
CA GLY A 52 11.95 -2.77 9.28
C GLY A 52 11.74 -3.06 7.79
N VAL A 53 11.30 -4.25 7.38
CA VAL A 53 11.08 -4.53 5.96
C VAL A 53 9.94 -3.68 5.41
N ARG A 54 10.13 -3.18 4.19
CA ARG A 54 9.26 -2.18 3.54
C ARG A 54 8.39 -2.73 2.43
N ASN A 55 8.36 -4.04 2.27
CA ASN A 55 7.62 -4.69 1.20
C ASN A 55 6.11 -4.71 1.52
N VAL A 56 5.37 -3.76 0.95
CA VAL A 56 3.93 -3.60 1.21
C VAL A 56 3.08 -4.83 0.91
N PHE A 57 3.56 -5.76 0.07
CA PHE A 57 2.83 -6.99 -0.26
C PHE A 57 2.89 -8.06 0.84
N VAL A 58 3.83 -7.95 1.78
CA VAL A 58 3.93 -8.85 2.94
C VAL A 58 3.48 -8.19 4.24
N LEU A 59 3.30 -6.87 4.22
CA LEU A 59 2.83 -6.09 5.36
C LEU A 59 1.31 -6.23 5.53
N GLY A 60 0.93 -6.25 6.80
CA GLY A 60 -0.45 -6.11 7.25
C GLY A 60 -0.49 -5.37 8.57
N PHE A 61 -1.67 -5.27 9.13
CA PHE A 61 -1.90 -4.66 10.42
C PHE A 61 -2.61 -5.62 11.38
N ILE A 62 -2.38 -5.42 12.67
CA ILE A 62 -3.17 -6.01 13.75
C ILE A 62 -3.81 -4.84 14.52
N PRO A 63 -5.15 -4.78 14.67
CA PRO A 63 -5.80 -3.75 15.47
C PRO A 63 -5.61 -4.02 16.96
N ALA A 64 -5.37 -2.98 17.76
CA ALA A 64 -5.39 -3.10 19.23
C ALA A 64 -6.84 -3.24 19.73
N LYS A 65 -7.05 -4.00 20.81
CA LYS A 65 -8.38 -4.25 21.39
C LYS A 65 -9.00 -3.03 22.10
N ALA A 66 -8.20 -2.06 22.52
CA ALA A 66 -8.63 -0.99 23.42
C ALA A 66 -8.33 0.43 22.94
N ASP A 67 -7.29 0.63 22.14
CA ASP A 67 -6.89 1.94 21.63
C ASP A 67 -6.93 1.90 20.11
N SER A 68 -7.28 3.00 19.43
CA SER A 68 -7.33 3.08 17.96
C SER A 68 -5.95 2.95 17.26
N VAL A 69 -5.00 2.30 17.93
CA VAL A 69 -3.64 2.04 17.49
C VAL A 69 -3.63 0.79 16.61
N VAL A 70 -2.96 0.91 15.47
CA VAL A 70 -2.68 -0.22 14.57
C VAL A 70 -1.17 -0.41 14.47
N VAL A 71 -0.71 -1.66 14.56
CA VAL A 71 0.71 -2.01 14.36
C VAL A 71 0.91 -2.63 12.99
N LEU A 72 1.95 -2.22 12.27
CA LEU A 72 2.31 -2.82 10.98
C LEU A 72 3.31 -3.96 11.17
N LEU A 73 2.97 -5.15 10.68
CA LEU A 73 3.81 -6.34 10.78
C LEU A 73 3.78 -7.16 9.49
N CYS A 74 4.90 -7.81 9.19
CA CYS A 74 4.92 -8.88 8.19
C CYS A 74 4.06 -10.05 8.62
N ARG A 75 3.38 -10.69 7.67
CA ARG A 75 2.63 -11.93 7.94
C ARG A 75 3.51 -13.01 8.56
N GLN A 76 4.72 -13.15 8.04
CA GLN A 76 5.75 -14.09 8.51
C GLN A 76 7.13 -13.42 8.43
N PRO A 77 8.03 -13.69 9.40
CA PRO A 77 7.77 -14.41 10.65
C PRO A 77 7.08 -13.52 11.71
N CYS A 78 7.10 -12.19 11.55
CA CYS A 78 6.83 -11.25 12.65
C CYS A 78 5.45 -11.41 13.29
N ALA A 79 4.35 -11.43 12.53
CA ALA A 79 3.01 -11.59 13.09
C ALA A 79 2.74 -13.00 13.66
N ALA A 80 3.59 -13.98 13.34
CA ALA A 80 3.45 -15.37 13.80
C ALA A 80 4.45 -15.75 14.90
N GLN A 81 5.32 -14.84 15.31
CA GLN A 81 6.24 -15.08 16.41
C GLN A 81 5.51 -14.98 17.75
N ASN A 82 5.60 -16.05 18.54
CA ASN A 82 5.08 -16.11 19.92
C ASN A 82 5.70 -15.06 20.86
N SER A 83 6.82 -14.42 20.49
CA SER A 83 7.47 -13.37 21.29
C SER A 83 6.67 -12.07 21.35
N LEU A 84 5.61 -11.92 20.53
CA LEU A 84 4.66 -10.80 20.64
C LEU A 84 3.61 -10.99 21.74
N LYS A 85 3.62 -12.12 22.47
CA LYS A 85 2.68 -12.40 23.56
C LYS A 85 2.72 -11.34 24.67
N ASP A 86 3.87 -10.73 24.92
CA ASP A 86 4.01 -9.67 25.92
C ASP A 86 3.26 -8.38 25.54
N MET A 87 2.90 -8.22 24.26
CA MET A 87 2.18 -7.05 23.75
C MET A 87 0.71 -7.32 23.42
N ASN A 88 0.18 -8.50 23.76
CA ASN A 88 -1.24 -8.86 23.64
C ASN A 88 -1.81 -8.73 22.21
N TRP A 89 -0.98 -8.87 21.18
CA TRP A 89 -1.43 -8.83 19.78
C TRP A 89 -2.02 -10.19 19.38
N ASP A 90 -3.26 -10.17 18.90
CA ASP A 90 -3.94 -11.36 18.41
C ASP A 90 -3.53 -11.63 16.95
N GLN A 91 -2.71 -12.67 16.75
CA GLN A 91 -2.20 -13.07 15.43
C GLN A 91 -3.32 -13.32 14.42
N ASP A 92 -4.46 -13.86 14.86
CA ASP A 92 -5.59 -14.20 13.98
C ASP A 92 -6.29 -12.95 13.43
N GLN A 93 -5.99 -11.77 13.99
CA GLN A 93 -6.52 -10.50 13.53
C GLN A 93 -5.63 -9.81 12.48
N TRP A 94 -4.51 -10.43 12.09
CA TRP A 94 -3.66 -9.89 11.04
C TRP A 94 -4.43 -9.78 9.72
N LYS A 95 -4.42 -8.58 9.13
CA LYS A 95 -5.04 -8.29 7.84
C LYS A 95 -4.06 -7.58 6.91
N PRO A 96 -4.00 -7.92 5.62
CA PRO A 96 -3.06 -7.31 4.69
C PRO A 96 -3.36 -5.82 4.47
N LEU A 97 -2.34 -5.01 4.22
CA LEU A 97 -2.53 -3.59 3.85
C LEU A 97 -3.15 -3.41 2.46
N ILE A 98 -3.07 -4.44 1.63
CA ILE A 98 -3.61 -4.48 0.28
C ILE A 98 -4.76 -5.49 0.26
N ALA A 99 -5.95 -5.01 -0.05
CA ALA A 99 -7.15 -5.82 -0.22
C ALA A 99 -7.84 -5.39 -1.52
N ASP A 100 -8.38 -6.36 -2.26
CA ASP A 100 -9.04 -6.11 -3.55
C ASP A 100 -8.20 -5.22 -4.51
N ARG A 101 -6.90 -5.53 -4.61
CA ARG A 101 -5.95 -4.83 -5.50
C ARG A 101 -5.83 -3.31 -5.24
N CYS A 102 -6.12 -2.85 -4.03
CA CYS A 102 -5.87 -1.49 -3.57
C CYS A 102 -5.41 -1.44 -2.11
N PHE A 103 -4.85 -0.32 -1.67
CA PHE A 103 -4.60 -0.10 -0.24
C PHE A 103 -5.92 0.09 0.50
N LEU A 104 -5.95 -0.27 1.79
CA LEU A 104 -7.07 0.01 2.67
C LEU A 104 -7.39 1.52 2.72
N THR A 105 -8.67 1.86 2.80
CA THR A 105 -9.16 3.26 2.70
C THR A 105 -8.71 4.16 3.84
N TRP A 106 -8.52 3.60 5.05
CA TRP A 106 -7.99 4.33 6.20
C TRP A 106 -6.50 4.67 6.03
N LEU A 107 -5.77 3.90 5.21
CA LEU A 107 -4.36 4.12 4.92
C LEU A 107 -4.20 5.13 3.77
N VAL A 108 -4.94 4.92 2.68
CA VAL A 108 -4.95 5.80 1.51
C VAL A 108 -6.38 5.97 1.02
N LYS A 109 -6.92 7.19 1.12
CA LYS A 109 -8.26 7.51 0.63
C LYS A 109 -8.43 7.14 -0.85
N ILE A 110 -9.59 6.62 -1.19
CA ILE A 110 -9.98 6.40 -2.59
C ILE A 110 -10.53 7.73 -3.12
N PRO A 111 -10.05 8.23 -4.28
CA PRO A 111 -10.64 9.41 -4.91
C PRO A 111 -12.13 9.21 -5.20
N SER A 112 -12.92 10.26 -5.01
CA SER A 112 -14.35 10.25 -5.31
C SER A 112 -14.63 9.97 -6.79
N GLU A 113 -15.85 9.56 -7.11
CA GLU A 113 -16.26 9.31 -8.49
C GLU A 113 -16.04 10.53 -9.40
N GLN A 114 -16.43 11.72 -8.92
CA GLN A 114 -16.23 12.97 -9.66
C GLN A 114 -14.76 13.31 -9.92
N GLU A 115 -13.87 12.99 -8.98
CA GLU A 115 -12.42 13.18 -9.17
C GLU A 115 -11.86 12.17 -10.18
N GLN A 116 -12.33 10.93 -10.13
CA GLN A 116 -11.92 9.89 -11.08
C GLN A 116 -12.39 10.19 -12.52
N LEU A 117 -13.62 10.70 -12.69
CA LEU A 117 -14.14 11.11 -13.99
C LEU A 117 -13.39 12.31 -14.59
N ARG A 118 -12.93 13.23 -13.74
CA ARG A 118 -12.13 14.40 -14.15
C ARG A 118 -10.67 14.05 -14.48
N ALA A 119 -10.16 12.93 -13.97
CA ALA A 119 -8.82 12.46 -14.27
C ALA A 119 -8.69 11.96 -15.73
N ARG A 120 -7.46 11.77 -16.19
CA ARG A 120 -7.21 11.15 -17.50
C ARG A 120 -7.73 9.71 -17.49
N GLN A 121 -8.60 9.40 -18.45
CA GLN A 121 -9.24 8.09 -18.60
C GLN A 121 -8.27 7.07 -19.23
N ILE A 122 -7.21 6.73 -18.50
CA ILE A 122 -6.16 5.81 -18.96
C ILE A 122 -6.63 4.35 -18.90
N SER A 123 -6.36 3.59 -19.97
CA SER A 123 -6.67 2.15 -20.02
C SER A 123 -5.53 1.30 -19.48
N ALA A 124 -5.81 0.04 -19.14
CA ALA A 124 -4.79 -0.90 -18.70
C ALA A 124 -3.66 -1.12 -19.75
N GLN A 125 -4.00 -1.10 -21.04
CA GLN A 125 -3.02 -1.21 -22.12
C GLN A 125 -2.10 0.02 -22.18
N GLN A 126 -2.65 1.22 -22.01
CA GLN A 126 -1.88 2.46 -21.97
C GLN A 126 -0.95 2.50 -20.75
N ILE A 127 -1.40 2.01 -19.59
CA ILE A 127 -0.54 1.88 -18.40
C ILE A 127 0.63 0.94 -18.69
N ASN A 128 0.39 -0.23 -19.28
CA ASN A 128 1.46 -1.18 -19.59
C ASN A 128 2.53 -0.54 -20.50
N LYS A 129 2.10 0.11 -21.58
CA LYS A 129 3.02 0.80 -22.50
C LYS A 129 3.79 1.93 -21.81
N LEU A 130 3.14 2.67 -20.92
CA LEU A 130 3.79 3.75 -20.17
C LEU A 130 4.84 3.22 -19.18
N GLU A 131 4.56 2.11 -18.50
CA GLU A 131 5.52 1.44 -17.61
C GLU A 131 6.73 0.87 -18.39
N GLU A 132 6.51 0.36 -19.60
CA GLU A 132 7.60 -0.07 -20.50
C GLU A 132 8.48 1.11 -20.92
N LEU A 133 7.86 2.19 -21.39
CA LEU A 133 8.58 3.42 -21.76
C LEU A 133 9.39 4.00 -20.59
N TRP A 134 8.88 3.90 -19.36
CA TRP A 134 9.63 4.36 -18.20
C TRP A 134 10.82 3.46 -17.85
N LYS A 135 10.81 2.17 -18.19
CA LYS A 135 11.99 1.30 -17.97
C LYS A 135 13.14 1.62 -18.91
N GLU A 136 12.83 2.06 -20.13
CA GLU A 136 13.83 2.37 -21.15
C GLU A 136 14.49 3.75 -20.96
N ASN A 137 13.86 4.64 -20.20
CA ASN A 137 14.30 6.03 -20.00
C ASN A 137 14.78 6.33 -18.57
N VAL A 138 15.37 5.33 -17.90
CA VAL A 138 15.99 5.46 -16.56
C VAL A 138 17.49 5.40 -16.66
#